data_AF-A0AB34QRD2-F1
#
_entry.id   AF-A0AB34QRD2-F1
#
_cell.length_a   1.000
_cell.length_b   1.000
_cell.length_c   1.000
_cell.angle_alpha   90.00
_cell.angle_beta   90.00
_cell.angle_gamma   90.00
#
_symmetry.space_group_name_H-M   'P 1'
#
loop_
_entity.id
_entity.type
_entity.pdbx_description
1 polymer ?
#
loop_
_entity_poly.entity_id
_entity_poly.type
_entity_poly.pdbx_seq_one_letter_code
_entity_poly.pdbx_strand_id
1 'polypeptide(L)' 'MASKQTVTVDLKGIFDMDVMEVVEQTRESEKNPYDLKEILSKFNGKQVSISIKEVNELPVKYE' A
#
# COMPACT_ATOMS: atom_id res chain seq x y z
N MET A 1 28.97 -10.09 -8.52
CA MET A 1 27.58 -9.64 -8.26
C MET A 1 27.66 -8.36 -7.48
N ALA A 2 27.08 -7.26 -7.96
CA ALA A 2 27.07 -6.01 -7.20
C ALA A 2 26.10 -6.16 -6.03
N SER A 3 26.63 -6.22 -4.81
CA SER A 3 25.80 -6.23 -3.60
C SER A 3 25.05 -4.90 -3.52
N LYS A 4 23.72 -4.97 -3.52
CA LYS A 4 22.84 -3.84 -3.24
C LYS A 4 21.93 -4.22 -2.09
N GLN A 5 21.79 -3.32 -1.11
CA GLN A 5 20.81 -3.45 -0.06
C GLN A 5 19.53 -2.75 -0.50
N THR A 6 18.40 -3.44 -0.46
CA THR A 6 17.09 -2.90 -0.85
C THR A 6 16.19 -2.86 0.37
N VAL A 7 15.50 -1.74 0.59
CA VAL A 7 14.46 -1.60 1.61
C VAL A 7 13.14 -1.42 0.87
N THR A 8 12.17 -2.30 1.15
CA THR A 8 10.86 -2.33 0.50
C THR A 8 9.77 -2.30 1.56
N VAL A 9 8.67 -1.60 1.28
CA VAL A 9 7.45 -1.61 2.09
C VAL A 9 6.28 -1.93 1.17
N ASP A 10 5.54 -2.98 1.50
CA ASP A 10 4.36 -3.41 0.75
C ASP A 10 3.12 -3.23 1.64
N LEU A 11 2.13 -2.47 1.14
CA LEU A 11 0.86 -2.22 1.82
C LEU A 11 -0.28 -2.69 0.93
N LYS A 12 -1.27 -3.38 1.52
CA LYS A 12 -2.49 -3.80 0.82
C LYS A 12 -3.68 -3.56 1.72
N GLY A 13 -4.59 -2.71 1.26
CA GLY A 13 -5.77 -2.34 2.03
C GLY A 13 -6.58 -1.26 1.33
N ILE A 14 -7.55 -0.73 2.06
CA ILE A 14 -8.33 0.43 1.62
C ILE A 14 -7.45 1.66 1.84
N PHE A 15 -7.16 2.40 0.77
CA PHE A 15 -6.42 3.64 0.84
C PHE A 15 -7.37 4.81 1.10
N ASP A 16 -7.15 5.52 2.20
CA ASP A 16 -7.84 6.77 2.55
C ASP A 16 -6.85 7.94 2.44
N MET A 17 -7.06 8.80 1.45
CA MET A 17 -6.18 9.93 1.15
C MET A 17 -6.40 11.12 2.09
N ASP A 18 -7.58 11.25 2.70
CA ASP A 18 -7.90 12.40 3.55
C ASP A 18 -7.14 12.31 4.88
N VAL A 19 -7.04 11.10 5.44
CA VAL A 19 -6.25 10.81 6.64
C VAL A 19 -4.84 10.29 6.34
N MET A 20 -4.54 9.97 5.08
CA MET A 20 -3.27 9.38 4.63
C MET A 20 -2.98 8.02 5.31
N GLU A 21 -3.96 7.12 5.28
CA GLU A 21 -3.86 5.78 5.85
C GLU A 21 -4.15 4.68 4.82
N VAL A 22 -3.54 3.51 5.02
CA VAL A 22 -3.96 2.27 4.35
C VAL A 22 -4.50 1.34 5.43
N VAL A 23 -5.77 0.97 5.34
CA VAL A 23 -6.42 0.08 6.30
C VAL A 23 -6.47 -1.33 5.72
N GLU A 24 -5.70 -2.24 6.30
CA GLU A 24 -5.81 -3.66 5.97
C GLU A 24 -7.07 -4.25 6.62
N GLN A 25 -7.82 -5.04 5.85
CA GLN A 25 -8.95 -5.81 6.34
C GLN A 25 -8.53 -7.27 6.48
N THR A 26 -8.31 -7.72 7.72
CA THR A 26 -7.90 -9.10 8.01
C THR A 26 -9.11 -10.05 8.01
N ARG A 27 -8.84 -11.35 8.01
CA ARG A 27 -9.89 -12.39 8.08
C ARG A 27 -10.71 -12.33 9.37
N GLU A 28 -10.17 -11.75 10.43
CA GLU A 28 -10.80 -11.63 11.75
C GLU A 28 -11.62 -10.34 11.89
N SER A 29 -11.82 -9.59 10.79
CA SER A 29 -12.46 -8.26 10.79
C SER A 29 -11.69 -7.21 11.60
N GLU A 30 -10.45 -7.50 11.99
CA GLU A 30 -9.57 -6.53 12.63
C GLU A 30 -9.05 -5.57 11.56
N LYS A 31 -9.24 -4.26 11.81
CA LYS A 31 -8.75 -3.19 10.97
C LYS A 31 -7.39 -2.76 11.47
N ASN A 32 -6.36 -2.96 10.67
CA ASN A 32 -5.01 -2.50 10.97
C ASN A 32 -4.70 -1.27 10.10
N PRO A 33 -4.83 -0.04 10.65
CA PRO A 33 -4.46 1.16 9.93
C PRO A 33 -2.94 1.30 9.88
N TYR A 34 -2.41 1.60 8.69
CA TYR A 34 -1.02 1.96 8.47
C TYR A 34 -0.94 3.43 8.08
N ASP A 35 -0.23 4.24 8.88
CA ASP A 35 0.06 5.64 8.56
C ASP A 35 0.99 5.73 7.34
N LEU A 36 0.41 6.04 6.18
CA LEU A 36 1.15 6.12 4.93
C LEU A 36 2.10 7.31 4.92
N LYS A 37 1.75 8.41 5.60
CA LYS A 37 2.58 9.62 5.67
C LYS A 37 3.86 9.34 6.45
N GLU A 38 3.76 8.67 7.59
CA GLU A 38 4.93 8.26 8.37
C GLU A 38 5.82 7.31 7.55
N ILE A 39 5.23 6.34 6.85
CA ILE A 39 5.96 5.40 5.98
C ILE A 39 6.70 6.14 4.86
N LEU A 40 6.03 7.02 4.12
CA LEU A 40 6.64 7.81 3.05
C LEU A 40 7.75 8.73 3.58
N SER A 41 7.59 9.27 4.79
CA SER A 41 8.59 10.13 5.41
C SER A 41 9.97 9.45 5.58
N LYS A 42 10.01 8.12 5.81
CA LYS A 42 11.24 7.32 5.94
C LYS A 42 12.06 7.26 4.63
N PHE A 43 11.41 7.56 3.51
CA PHE A 43 12.00 7.59 2.18
C PHE A 43 12.21 9.00 1.63
N ASN A 44 11.85 10.04 2.39
CA ASN A 44 11.99 11.43 1.97
C ASN A 44 13.45 11.75 1.58
N GLY A 45 13.64 12.43 0.44
CA GLY A 45 14.96 12.82 -0.10
C GLY A 45 15.77 11.68 -0.72
N LYS A 46 15.21 10.46 -0.86
CA LYS A 46 15.89 9.30 -1.48
C LYS A 46 15.30 9.01 -2.85
N GLN A 47 16.10 8.35 -3.71
CA GLN A 47 15.58 7.79 -4.95
C GLN A 47 14.74 6.55 -4.65
N VAL A 48 13.47 6.56 -5.06
CA VAL A 48 12.52 5.47 -4.82
C VAL A 48 11.78 5.08 -6.09
N SER A 49 11.24 3.86 -6.07
CA SER A 49 10.24 3.39 -7.02
C SER A 49 8.94 3.14 -6.25
N ILE A 50 7.83 3.72 -6.70
CA ILE A 50 6.51 3.58 -6.06
C ILE A 50 5.57 2.89 -7.05
N SER A 51 4.84 1.89 -6.59
CA SER A 51 3.85 1.16 -7.38
C SER A 51 2.49 1.23 -6.69
N ILE A 52 1.47 1.67 -7.43
CA ILE A 52 0.08 1.70 -6.97
C ILE A 52 -0.73 0.82 -7.91
N LYS A 53 -1.43 -0.17 -7.36
CA LYS A 53 -2.21 -1.14 -8.13
C LYS A 53 -3.58 -1.34 -7.50
N GLU A 54 -4.61 -1.07 -8.28
CA GLU A 54 -6.00 -1.40 -7.98
C GLU A 54 -6.42 -2.58 -8.87
N VAL A 55 -7.13 -3.56 -8.32
CA VAL A 55 -7.67 -4.70 -9.06
C VAL A 55 -9.17 -4.73 -8.84
N ASN A 56 -9.92 -4.44 -9.90
CA ASN A 56 -11.37 -4.48 -9.90
C ASN A 56 -11.86 -5.71 -10.65
N GLU A 57 -12.92 -6.33 -10.14
CA GLU A 57 -13.60 -7.39 -10.88
C GLU A 57 -14.27 -6.80 -12.12
N LEU A 58 -14.22 -7.54 -13.23
CA LEU A 58 -14.93 -7.14 -14.44
C LEU A 58 -16.43 -7.37 -14.22
N PRO A 59 -17.29 -6.42 -14.62
CA PRO A 59 -18.74 -6.60 -14.48
C PRO A 59 -19.16 -7.83 -15.28
N VAL A 60 -19.82 -8.78 -14.61
CA VAL A 60 -20.40 -9.96 -15.28
C VAL A 60 -21.55 -9.47 -16.15
N LYS A 61 -21.40 -9.55 -17.48
CA LYS A 61 -22.54 -9.36 -18.37
C LYS A 61 -23.41 -10.62 -18.27
N TYR A 62 -24.63 -10.43 -17.76
CA TYR A 62 -25.75 -11.39 -17.70
C TYR A 62 -25.77 -12.34 -16.48
N GLU A 63 -26.68 -12.07 -15.54
CA GLU A 63 -27.47 -13.11 -14.85
C GLU A 63 -28.71 -13.43 -15.70
#